data_AF-A0A212KZQ2-F1
#
_entry.id   AF-A0A212KZQ2-F1
#
_cell.length_a   1.000
_cell.length_b   1.000
_cell.length_c   1.000
_cell.angle_alpha   90.00
_cell.angle_beta   90.00
_cell.angle_gamma   90.00
#
_symmetry.space_group_name_H-M   'P 1'
#
loop_
_entity.id
_entity.type
_entity.pdbx_description
1 polymer ?
#
loop_
_entity_poly.entity_id
_entity_poly.type
_entity_poly.pdbx_seq_one_letter_code
_entity_poly.pdbx_strand_id
1 'polypeptide(L)'
;METMRFDYPASTTVPKRVCLGVVTSGDLEILLQPSSDGRSHVFVQTSITGFGETWKAVLDWFFSTYTDAADIVIHDAGATPGTVAMRLQQTVEESRS
;
A
#
# COMPACT_ATOMS: atom_id res chain seq x y z
N MET A 1 -2.47 13.01 -12.75
CA MET A 1 -2.69 11.59 -12.41
C MET A 1 -1.48 10.80 -12.86
N GLU A 2 -0.94 9.98 -11.96
CA GLU A 2 0.28 9.18 -12.15
C GLU A 2 0.04 7.76 -11.64
N THR A 3 0.72 6.79 -12.24
CA THR A 3 0.70 5.39 -11.77
C THR A 3 2.11 4.88 -11.54
N MET A 4 2.32 4.16 -10.45
CA MET A 4 3.61 3.60 -10.08
C MET A 4 3.45 2.12 -9.69
N ARG A 5 4.54 1.36 -9.86
CA ARG A 5 4.64 -0.04 -9.43
C ARG A 5 5.89 -0.24 -8.60
N PHE A 6 5.76 -0.97 -7.50
CA PHE A 6 6.86 -1.31 -6.60
C PHE A 6 6.77 -2.77 -6.21
N ASP A 7 7.93 -3.44 -6.13
CA ASP A 7 8.02 -4.85 -5.79
C ASP A 7 8.93 -5.03 -4.58
N TYR A 8 8.46 -5.80 -3.59
CA TYR A 8 9.16 -6.02 -2.34
C TYR A 8 9.32 -7.53 -2.05
N PRO A 9 10.44 -7.94 -1.41
CA PRO A 9 10.58 -9.30 -0.93
C PRO A 9 9.58 -9.56 0.20
N ALA A 10 9.05 -10.78 0.27
CA ALA A 10 8.17 -11.22 1.34
C ALA A 10 8.67 -12.56 1.91
N SER A 11 8.24 -12.85 3.14
CA SER A 11 8.58 -14.08 3.87
C SER A 11 7.35 -14.78 4.45
N THR A 12 6.26 -14.05 4.63
CA THR A 12 4.96 -14.57 5.10
C THR A 12 3.88 -14.31 4.06
N THR A 13 2.68 -14.86 4.23
CA THR A 13 1.53 -14.60 3.34
C THR A 13 0.44 -13.91 4.15
N VAL A 14 -0.16 -12.86 3.58
CA VAL A 14 -1.29 -12.19 4.22
C VAL A 14 -2.50 -13.15 4.27
N PRO A 15 -3.22 -13.26 5.40
CA PRO A 15 -4.16 -14.36 5.60
C PRO A 15 -5.53 -14.13 4.92
N LYS A 16 -5.89 -12.87 4.66
CA LYS A 16 -7.18 -12.52 4.03
C LYS A 16 -7.09 -11.25 3.20
N ARG A 17 -8.14 -11.01 2.43
CA ARG A 17 -8.34 -9.78 1.66
C ARG A 17 -8.84 -8.65 2.57
N VAL A 18 -8.42 -7.43 2.29
CA VAL A 18 -8.85 -6.22 2.99
C VAL A 18 -9.15 -5.12 1.97
N CYS A 19 -10.21 -4.37 2.22
CA CYS A 19 -10.48 -3.09 1.58
C CYS A 19 -10.63 -2.06 2.69
N LEU A 20 -9.80 -1.02 2.69
CA LEU A 20 -9.78 -0.02 3.75
C LEU A 20 -9.60 1.38 3.17
N GLY A 21 -10.30 2.36 3.76
CA GLY A 21 -10.22 3.76 3.36
C GLY A 21 -11.23 4.13 2.27
N VAL A 22 -11.08 5.34 1.73
CA VAL A 22 -11.95 5.89 0.69
C VAL A 22 -11.19 6.92 -0.13
N VAL A 23 -11.46 7.00 -1.43
CA VAL A 23 -10.87 8.02 -2.30
C VAL A 23 -11.59 9.35 -2.11
N THR A 24 -11.07 10.18 -1.21
CA THR A 24 -11.51 11.57 -1.01
C THR A 24 -10.31 12.48 -0.81
N SER A 25 -10.48 13.79 -0.98
CA SER A 25 -9.40 14.77 -0.90
C SER A 25 -8.57 14.59 0.38
N GLY A 26 -7.28 14.27 0.24
CA GLY A 26 -6.36 14.07 1.36
C GLY A 26 -6.39 12.67 2.00
N ASP A 27 -7.09 11.71 1.40
CA ASP A 27 -7.15 10.31 1.85
C ASP A 27 -6.96 9.34 0.67
N LEU A 28 -6.92 8.05 1.00
CA LEU A 28 -6.72 6.96 0.05
C LEU A 28 -7.56 5.73 0.42
N GLU A 29 -7.81 4.88 -0.57
CA GLU A 29 -8.23 3.50 -0.34
C GLU A 29 -7.10 2.52 -0.67
N ILE A 30 -7.09 1.40 0.05
CA ILE A 30 -6.14 0.31 -0.12
C ILE A 30 -6.94 -0.98 -0.29
N LEU A 31 -6.68 -1.68 -1.39
CA LEU A 31 -7.12 -3.04 -1.62
C LEU A 31 -5.92 -3.95 -1.44
N LEU A 32 -6.02 -4.89 -0.50
CA LEU A 32 -4.99 -5.86 -0.22
C LEU A 32 -5.55 -7.27 -0.45
N GLN A 33 -4.77 -8.13 -1.10
CA GLN A 33 -5.06 -9.55 -1.25
C GLN A 33 -3.78 -10.40 -1.20
N PRO A 34 -3.87 -11.70 -0.88
CA PRO A 34 -2.70 -12.58 -0.90
C PRO A 34 -2.08 -12.71 -2.29
N SER A 35 -0.76 -12.54 -2.38
CA SER A 35 -0.01 -12.85 -3.59
C SER A 35 0.31 -14.34 -3.67
N SER A 36 0.37 -14.87 -4.88
CA SER A 36 0.66 -16.29 -5.17
C SER A 36 2.14 -16.59 -5.43
N ASP A 37 2.97 -15.57 -5.66
CA ASP A 37 4.37 -15.73 -6.06
C ASP A 37 5.38 -15.55 -4.91
N GLY A 38 4.87 -15.33 -3.68
CA GLY A 38 5.71 -15.12 -2.50
C GLY A 38 6.39 -13.75 -2.45
N ARG A 39 5.91 -12.76 -3.20
CA ARG A 39 6.37 -11.37 -3.17
C ARG A 39 5.22 -10.42 -2.85
N SER A 40 5.55 -9.17 -2.57
CA SER A 40 4.57 -8.11 -2.43
C SER A 40 4.66 -7.16 -3.61
N HIS A 41 3.52 -6.91 -4.25
CA HIS A 41 3.39 -6.02 -5.39
C HIS A 41 2.50 -4.85 -5.02
N VAL A 42 3.00 -3.63 -5.19
CA VAL A 42 2.23 -2.42 -4.92
C VAL A 42 1.99 -1.67 -6.22
N PHE A 43 0.72 -1.48 -6.54
CA PHE A 43 0.27 -0.57 -7.59
C PHE A 43 -0.33 0.68 -6.95
N VAL A 44 0.22 1.85 -7.28
CA VAL A 44 -0.27 3.14 -6.81
C VAL A 44 -0.84 3.91 -7.99
N GLN A 45 -2.05 4.42 -7.84
CA GLN A 45 -2.62 5.44 -8.70
C GLN A 45 -2.96 6.66 -7.86
N THR A 46 -2.36 7.81 -8.19
CA THR A 46 -2.54 9.05 -7.43
C THR A 46 -2.96 10.21 -8.34
N SER A 47 -3.78 11.11 -7.79
CA SER A 47 -4.15 12.35 -8.46
C SER A 47 -2.96 13.32 -8.59
N ILE A 48 -1.96 13.23 -7.70
CA ILE A 48 -0.80 14.13 -7.61
C ILE A 48 0.40 13.54 -8.35
N THR A 49 1.06 14.35 -9.18
CA THR A 49 2.22 13.92 -9.99
C THR A 49 3.54 14.39 -9.37
N GLY A 50 4.62 13.64 -9.56
CA GLY A 50 5.98 14.08 -9.20
C GLY A 50 6.41 13.75 -7.77
N PHE A 51 5.67 12.89 -7.08
CA PHE A 51 5.96 12.43 -5.72
C PHE A 51 6.48 10.99 -5.67
N GLY A 52 7.00 10.46 -6.79
CA GLY A 52 7.47 9.07 -6.88
C GLY A 52 8.55 8.72 -5.84
N GLU A 53 9.49 9.62 -5.55
CA GLU A 53 10.49 9.41 -4.50
C GLU A 53 9.88 9.36 -3.09
N THR A 54 8.87 10.20 -2.82
CA THR A 54 8.15 10.18 -1.55
C THR A 54 7.37 8.88 -1.38
N TRP A 55 6.67 8.43 -2.42
CA TRP A 55 5.99 7.13 -2.43
C TRP A 55 6.96 5.98 -2.18
N LYS A 56 8.10 5.98 -2.87
CA LYS A 56 9.15 4.98 -2.64
C LYS A 56 9.65 5.00 -1.20
N ALA A 57 9.92 6.17 -0.62
CA ALA A 57 10.40 6.28 0.76
C ALA A 57 9.39 5.74 1.79
N VAL A 58 8.10 6.05 1.62
CA VAL A 58 7.04 5.53 2.50
C VAL A 58 6.90 4.02 2.37
N LEU A 59 6.92 3.49 1.15
CA LEU A 59 6.80 2.06 0.91
C LEU A 59 8.05 1.30 1.36
N ASP A 60 9.25 1.83 1.14
CA ASP A 60 10.51 1.24 1.63
C ASP A 60 10.52 1.17 3.16
N TRP A 61 10.06 2.22 3.85
CA TRP A 61 9.88 2.20 5.30
C TRP A 61 8.85 1.14 5.73
N PHE A 62 7.70 1.08 5.06
CA PHE A 62 6.66 0.09 5.37
C PHE A 62 7.20 -1.34 5.23
N PHE A 63 7.79 -1.68 4.08
CA PHE A 63 8.33 -3.02 3.83
C PHE A 63 9.63 -3.35 4.61
N SER A 64 10.25 -2.37 5.27
CA SER A 64 11.32 -2.67 6.24
C SER A 64 10.81 -3.44 7.47
N THR A 65 9.51 -3.37 7.75
CA THR A 65 8.86 -4.02 8.90
C THR A 65 7.86 -5.08 8.47
N TYR A 66 7.11 -4.84 7.40
CA TYR A 66 6.07 -5.75 6.91
C TYR A 66 6.61 -6.61 5.75
N THR A 67 6.54 -7.93 5.91
CA THR A 67 7.10 -8.90 4.93
C THR A 67 6.05 -9.89 4.45
N ASP A 68 4.78 -9.47 4.44
CA ASP A 68 3.65 -10.27 3.96
C ASP A 68 3.51 -10.18 2.44
N ALA A 69 3.51 -11.33 1.76
CA ALA A 69 3.27 -11.47 0.33
C ALA A 69 1.83 -11.08 0.01
N ALA A 70 1.69 -9.97 -0.71
CA ALA A 70 0.40 -9.35 -0.98
C ALA A 70 0.41 -8.55 -2.27
N ASP A 71 -0.67 -8.63 -3.03
CA ASP A 71 -1.00 -7.63 -4.05
C ASP A 71 -1.73 -6.48 -3.39
N ILE A 72 -1.15 -5.29 -3.46
CA ILE A 72 -1.66 -4.06 -2.86
C ILE A 72 -1.97 -3.07 -3.98
N VAL A 73 -3.22 -2.62 -4.04
CA VAL A 73 -3.67 -1.54 -4.93
C VAL A 73 -4.03 -0.35 -4.07
N ILE A 74 -3.44 0.80 -4.39
CA ILE A 74 -3.66 2.07 -3.70
C ILE A 74 -4.26 3.08 -4.68
N HIS A 75 -5.45 3.58 -4.37
CA HIS A 75 -6.01 4.74 -5.07
C HIS A 75 -5.97 5.94 -4.12
N ASP A 76 -5.16 6.93 -4.49
CA ASP A 76 -4.84 8.09 -3.66
C ASP A 76 -5.39 9.39 -4.26
N ALA A 77 -5.97 10.22 -3.39
CA ALA A 77 -6.45 11.56 -3.72
C ALA A 77 -5.67 12.65 -2.97
N GLY A 78 -4.34 12.53 -2.95
CA GLY A 78 -3.43 13.53 -2.39
C GLY A 78 -3.25 13.43 -0.89
N ALA A 79 -3.29 12.21 -0.34
CA ALA A 79 -3.02 11.96 1.06
C ALA A 79 -1.58 12.33 1.44
N THR A 80 -1.41 12.84 2.65
CA THR A 80 -0.06 13.13 3.17
C THR A 80 0.70 11.82 3.44
N PRO A 81 2.05 11.81 3.43
CA PRO A 81 2.82 10.61 3.76
C PRO A 81 2.44 9.97 5.10
N GLY A 82 2.09 10.78 6.10
CA GLY A 82 1.61 10.28 7.40
C GLY A 82 0.27 9.55 7.30
N THR A 83 -0.68 10.09 6.52
CA THR A 83 -1.96 9.42 6.25
C THR A 83 -1.75 8.10 5.51
N VAL A 84 -0.89 8.09 4.49
CA VAL A 84 -0.55 6.86 3.74
C VAL A 84 0.03 5.80 4.67
N ALA A 85 1.01 6.16 5.49
CA ALA A 85 1.63 5.24 6.46
C ALA A 85 0.60 4.67 7.45
N MET A 86 -0.27 5.52 8.00
CA MET A 86 -1.33 5.09 8.92
C MET A 86 -2.30 4.11 8.24
N ARG A 87 -2.77 4.40 7.03
CA ARG A 87 -3.71 3.53 6.28
C ARG A 87 -3.09 2.17 5.95
N LEU A 88 -1.81 2.15 5.58
CA LEU A 88 -1.06 0.91 5.36
C LEU A 88 -1.01 0.05 6.63
N GLN A 89 -0.69 0.65 7.79
CA GLN A 89 -0.67 -0.05 9.07
C GLN A 89 -2.04 -0.62 9.45
N GLN A 90 -3.10 0.19 9.32
CA GLN A 90 -4.47 -0.25 9.57
C GLN A 90 -4.86 -1.42 8.66
N THR A 91 -4.46 -1.40 7.38
CA THR A 91 -4.75 -2.48 6.43
C THR A 91 -4.12 -3.80 6.88
N VAL A 92 -2.88 -3.76 7.39
CA VAL A 92 -2.22 -4.96 7.93
C VAL A 92 -2.92 -5.46 9.20
N GLU A 93 -3.26 -4.56 10.12
CA GLU A 93 -4.00 -4.91 11.34
C GLU A 93 -5.33 -5.58 11.02
N GLU A 94 -6.12 -4.96 10.13
CA GLU A 94 -7.39 -5.52 9.65
C GLU A 94 -7.19 -6.88 9.00
N SER A 95 -6.09 -7.10 8.27
CA SER A 95 -5.81 -8.40 7.66
C SER A 95 -5.60 -9.51 8.69
N ARG A 96 -5.23 -9.19 9.94
CA ARG A 96 -4.90 -10.16 11.00
C ARG A 96 -6.00 -10.33 12.05
N SER A 97 -7.04 -9.49 12.00
CA SER A 97 -8.26 -9.56 12.84
C SER A 97 -9.17 -10.71 12.42
#